data_AF-A0A3N5LJS2-F1
#
_entry.id   AF-A0A3N5LJS2-F1
#
_cell.length_a   1.000
_cell.length_b   1.000
_cell.length_c   1.000
_cell.angle_alpha   90.00
_cell.angle_beta   90.00
_cell.angle_gamma   90.00
#
_symmetry.space_group_name_H-M   'P 1'
#
loop_
_entity.id
_entity.type
_entity.pdbx_description
1 polymer ?
#
loop_
_entity_poly.entity_id
_entity_poly.type
_entity_poly.pdbx_seq_one_letter_code
_entity_poly.pdbx_strand_id
1 'polypeptide(L)'
;MSILAAQYLEPGPEIISPHQARQHLRAAFNILPISILIVGWNLAEDVEAACAEEAARQGARLFRWQPLFTGDGIFSPRPEWQTIGMNGNRVAGFRGMDEFTFVCPNRPAVREAALEHLSDVLRSGTYQGVFLDRIRYSSPSQDPESDLACFCEDCRTAAAKEGLD
;
A
#
# COMPACT_ATOMS: atom_id res chain seq x y z
N MET A 1 -26.55 10.64 4.50
CA MET A 1 -25.39 11.15 5.25
C MET A 1 -24.19 11.16 4.32
N SER A 2 -23.39 12.22 4.31
CA SER A 2 -22.16 12.28 3.51
C SER A 2 -21.09 11.40 4.19
N ILE A 3 -20.39 10.59 3.40
CA ILE A 3 -19.25 9.80 3.89
C ILE A 3 -18.02 10.71 3.79
N LEU A 4 -17.41 11.02 4.94
CA LEU A 4 -16.08 11.63 4.98
C LEU A 4 -15.06 10.59 5.45
N ALA A 5 -13.95 10.52 4.73
CA ALA A 5 -12.80 9.70 5.06
C ALA A 5 -11.59 10.59 5.35
N ALA A 6 -10.78 10.21 6.33
CA ALA A 6 -9.51 10.85 6.62
C ALA A 6 -8.40 9.79 6.54
N GLN A 7 -7.36 10.08 5.76
CA GLN A 7 -6.10 9.35 5.84
C GLN A 7 -5.25 9.98 6.93
N TYR A 8 -4.74 9.16 7.85
CA TYR A 8 -4.00 9.61 9.01
C TYR A 8 -2.83 8.66 9.28
N LEU A 9 -1.63 9.23 9.34
CA LEU A 9 -0.34 8.53 9.49
C LEU A 9 0.02 7.65 8.29
N GLU A 10 1.29 7.68 7.96
CA GLU A 10 1.97 6.75 7.07
C GLU A 10 3.35 6.45 7.66
N PRO A 11 4.00 5.33 7.28
CA PRO A 11 5.41 5.11 7.59
C PRO A 11 6.24 6.33 7.23
N GLY A 12 6.95 6.85 8.22
CA GLY A 12 7.74 8.05 8.06
C GLY A 12 8.77 8.20 9.18
N PRO A 13 9.68 9.17 9.05
CA PRO A 13 10.70 9.43 10.07
C PRO A 13 10.12 10.00 11.37
N GLU A 14 8.90 10.54 11.33
CA GLU A 14 8.22 11.10 12.49
C GLU A 14 7.59 9.98 13.33
N ILE A 15 8.13 9.76 14.52
CA ILE A 15 7.57 8.83 15.50
C ILE A 15 6.50 9.56 16.29
N ILE A 16 5.25 9.15 16.12
CA ILE A 16 4.12 9.64 16.92
C ILE A 16 3.85 8.70 18.09
N SER A 17 3.61 9.26 19.28
CA SER A 17 3.16 8.45 20.42
C SER A 17 1.66 8.12 20.31
N PRO A 18 1.20 7.03 20.96
CA PRO A 18 -0.23 6.73 21.07
C PRO A 18 -1.05 7.88 21.69
N HIS A 19 -0.46 8.69 22.58
CA HIS A 19 -1.13 9.84 23.17
C HIS A 19 -1.38 10.94 22.14
N GLN A 20 -0.36 11.30 21.36
CA GLN A 20 -0.47 12.29 20.28
C GLN A 20 -1.46 11.83 19.21
N ALA A 21 -1.45 10.54 18.84
CA ALA A 21 -2.41 9.98 17.91
C ALA A 21 -3.86 10.19 18.36
N ARG A 22 -4.16 9.91 19.64
CA ARG A 22 -5.49 10.17 20.21
C ARG A 22 -5.85 11.65 20.18
N GLN A 23 -4.92 12.53 20.55
CA GLN A 23 -5.15 13.97 20.57
C GLN A 23 -5.51 14.51 19.18
N HIS A 24 -4.75 14.14 18.15
CA HIS A 24 -5.00 14.58 16.77
C HIS A 24 -6.34 14.07 16.25
N LEU A 25 -6.64 12.78 16.44
CA LEU A 25 -7.89 12.19 16.00
C LEU A 25 -9.09 12.83 16.69
N ARG A 26 -9.04 13.04 18.02
CA ARG A 26 -10.09 13.76 18.76
C ARG A 26 -10.33 15.16 18.20
N ALA A 27 -9.26 15.89 17.92
CA ALA A 27 -9.37 17.22 17.32
C ALA A 27 -10.04 17.15 15.94
N ALA A 28 -9.63 16.20 15.08
CA ALA A 28 -10.20 16.04 13.75
C ALA A 28 -11.69 15.65 13.77
N PHE A 29 -12.08 14.69 14.62
CA PHE A 29 -13.47 14.27 14.78
C PHE A 29 -14.37 15.37 15.36
N ASN A 30 -13.83 16.30 16.14
CA ASN A 30 -14.57 17.46 16.63
C ASN A 30 -14.83 18.52 15.54
N ILE A 31 -14.06 18.51 14.44
CA ILE A 31 -14.17 19.48 13.34
C ILE A 31 -15.02 18.92 12.20
N LEU A 32 -14.82 17.64 11.85
CA LEU A 32 -15.45 17.00 10.71
C LEU A 32 -16.14 15.69 11.11
N PRO A 33 -17.31 15.37 10.53
CA PRO A 33 -17.99 14.10 10.75
C PRO A 33 -17.32 12.96 9.97
N ILE A 34 -16.07 12.63 10.34
CA ILE A 34 -15.29 11.56 9.72
C ILE A 34 -15.93 10.22 10.07
N SER A 35 -16.25 9.43 9.05
CA SER A 35 -16.90 8.12 9.16
C SER A 35 -15.98 6.95 8.78
N ILE A 36 -14.83 7.26 8.16
CA ILE A 36 -13.79 6.31 7.78
C ILE A 36 -12.44 6.90 8.16
N LEU A 37 -11.66 6.16 8.95
CA LEU A 37 -10.27 6.46 9.24
C LEU A 37 -9.40 5.47 8.48
N ILE A 38 -8.49 5.96 7.65
CA ILE A 38 -7.52 5.16 6.91
C ILE A 38 -6.15 5.39 7.53
N VAL A 39 -5.49 4.33 8.02
CA VAL A 39 -4.15 4.40 8.61
C VAL A 39 -3.12 3.68 7.76
N GLY A 40 -1.87 4.17 7.79
CA GLY A 40 -0.76 3.60 7.02
C GLY A 40 -0.46 2.13 7.33
N TRP A 41 0.28 1.49 6.43
CA TRP A 41 0.88 0.18 6.70
C TRP A 41 1.97 0.31 7.76
N ASN A 42 2.31 -0.78 8.47
CA ASN A 42 3.48 -0.85 9.35
C ASN A 42 3.56 0.23 10.47
N LEU A 43 2.42 0.57 11.09
CA LEU A 43 2.40 1.37 12.31
C LEU A 43 2.84 0.55 13.52
N ALA A 44 3.38 1.21 14.54
CA ALA A 44 3.57 0.57 15.85
C ALA A 44 2.22 0.10 16.42
N GLU A 45 2.21 -1.09 17.02
CA GLU A 45 0.99 -1.76 17.51
C GLU A 45 0.19 -0.89 18.49
N ASP A 46 0.88 -0.16 19.38
CA ASP A 46 0.27 0.73 20.37
C ASP A 46 -0.36 1.99 19.73
N VAL A 47 0.21 2.48 18.63
CA VAL A 47 -0.33 3.58 17.83
C VAL A 47 -1.53 3.11 17.01
N GLU A 48 -1.46 1.93 16.40
CA GLU A 48 -2.59 1.31 15.70
C GLU A 48 -3.78 1.11 16.64
N ALA A 49 -3.55 0.54 17.82
CA ALA A 49 -4.57 0.36 18.86
C ALA A 49 -5.20 1.69 19.28
N ALA A 50 -4.38 2.73 19.48
CA ALA A 50 -4.89 4.07 19.80
C ALA A 50 -5.79 4.65 18.70
N CYS A 51 -5.45 4.42 17.43
CA CYS A 51 -6.28 4.84 16.30
C CYS A 51 -7.60 4.05 16.25
N ALA A 52 -7.56 2.74 16.48
CA ALA A 52 -8.74 1.87 16.50
C ALA A 52 -9.71 2.26 17.62
N GLU A 53 -9.20 2.52 18.83
CA GLU A 53 -10.00 2.97 19.97
C GLU A 53 -10.74 4.29 19.69
N GLU A 54 -10.05 5.28 19.12
CA GLU A 54 -10.67 6.57 18.83
C GLU A 54 -11.66 6.51 17.68
N ALA A 55 -11.37 5.72 16.63
CA ALA A 55 -12.33 5.46 15.56
C ALA A 55 -13.61 4.82 16.11
N ALA A 56 -13.48 3.76 16.92
CA ALA A 56 -14.61 3.09 17.53
C ALA A 56 -15.43 4.03 18.43
N ARG A 57 -14.76 4.85 19.25
CA ARG A 57 -15.41 5.85 20.13
C ARG A 57 -16.26 6.86 19.35
N GLN A 58 -15.91 7.13 18.09
CA GLN A 58 -16.62 8.06 17.22
C GLN A 58 -17.58 7.37 16.24
N GLY A 59 -17.68 6.04 16.27
CA GLY A 59 -18.47 5.27 15.30
C GLY A 59 -17.89 5.29 13.88
N ALA A 60 -16.61 5.63 13.73
CA ALA A 60 -15.89 5.58 12.46
C ALA A 60 -15.33 4.16 12.23
N ARG A 61 -15.27 3.75 10.96
CA ARG A 61 -14.63 2.48 10.57
C ARG A 61 -13.14 2.69 10.33
N LEU A 62 -12.31 1.79 10.82
CA LEU A 62 -10.88 1.78 10.59
C LEU A 62 -10.53 0.92 9.37
N PHE A 63 -9.76 1.50 8.44
CA PHE A 63 -9.24 0.85 7.25
C PHE A 63 -7.72 0.93 7.26
N ARG A 64 -7.07 -0.13 6.75
CA ARG A 64 -5.62 -0.10 6.49
C ARG A 64 -5.34 0.37 5.08
N TRP A 65 -4.44 1.31 4.90
CA TRP A 65 -3.84 1.62 3.60
C TRP A 65 -2.84 0.52 3.24
N GLN A 66 -3.10 -0.24 2.18
CA GLN A 66 -2.32 -1.41 1.80
C GLN A 66 -1.72 -1.27 0.40
N PRO A 67 -0.41 -1.10 0.25
CA PRO A 67 0.24 -1.26 -1.04
C PRO A 67 0.21 -2.75 -1.44
N LEU A 68 -0.20 -3.05 -2.67
CA LEU A 68 -0.36 -4.44 -3.12
C LEU A 68 0.84 -5.00 -3.89
N PHE A 69 1.47 -4.19 -4.72
CA PHE A 69 2.58 -4.62 -5.59
C PHE A 69 3.90 -3.92 -5.29
N THR A 70 4.09 -3.49 -4.04
CA THR A 70 5.37 -2.99 -3.51
C THR A 70 5.57 -3.48 -2.09
N GLY A 71 6.74 -3.20 -1.50
CA GLY A 71 6.98 -3.54 -0.10
C GLY A 71 6.09 -2.79 0.88
N ASP A 72 5.85 -3.41 2.03
CA ASP A 72 5.14 -2.78 3.16
C ASP A 72 5.82 -3.05 4.52
N GLY A 73 7.07 -3.51 4.49
CA GLY A 73 7.85 -3.90 5.67
C GLY A 73 7.70 -5.38 6.05
N ILE A 74 6.58 -6.02 5.69
CA ILE A 74 6.37 -7.47 5.85
C ILE A 74 6.50 -8.15 4.49
N PHE A 75 5.79 -7.64 3.48
CA PHE A 75 6.02 -8.01 2.09
C PHE A 75 7.27 -7.29 1.59
N SER A 76 8.23 -8.03 1.03
CA SER A 76 9.46 -7.48 0.45
C SER A 76 9.61 -7.89 -1.03
N PRO A 77 9.83 -6.93 -1.95
CA PRO A 77 10.01 -7.18 -3.38
C PRO A 77 11.28 -7.99 -3.71
N ARG A 78 11.12 -9.29 -3.97
CA ARG A 78 12.25 -10.15 -4.38
C ARG A 78 12.79 -9.74 -5.77
N PRO A 79 14.12 -9.77 -6.00
CA PRO A 79 14.72 -9.39 -7.28
C PRO A 79 14.07 -10.03 -8.50
N GLU A 80 13.74 -11.32 -8.43
CA GLU A 80 13.11 -12.05 -9.51
C GLU A 80 11.71 -11.52 -9.82
N TRP A 81 10.98 -10.99 -8.84
CA TRP A 81 9.61 -10.50 -8.99
C TRP A 81 9.50 -9.07 -9.52
N GLN A 82 10.61 -8.32 -9.50
CA GLN A 82 10.62 -6.90 -9.85
C GLN A 82 10.20 -6.66 -11.30
N THR A 83 9.59 -5.51 -11.54
CA THR A 83 9.26 -5.07 -12.89
C THR A 83 10.52 -4.85 -13.72
N ILE A 84 10.45 -5.22 -14.99
CA ILE A 84 11.55 -5.08 -15.96
C ILE A 84 11.24 -3.89 -16.88
N GLY A 85 12.18 -2.96 -17.00
CA GLY A 85 12.07 -1.81 -17.90
C GLY A 85 12.32 -2.18 -19.36
N MET A 86 12.11 -1.23 -20.27
CA MET A 86 12.36 -1.42 -21.72
C MET A 86 13.80 -1.84 -22.03
N ASN A 87 14.75 -1.33 -21.25
CA ASN A 87 16.17 -1.64 -21.38
C ASN A 87 16.55 -3.07 -20.91
N GLY A 88 15.58 -3.88 -20.48
CA GLY A 88 15.79 -5.23 -19.97
C GLY A 88 16.31 -5.31 -18.52
N ASN A 89 16.54 -4.17 -17.86
CA ASN A 89 16.97 -4.11 -16.47
C ASN A 89 15.77 -4.05 -15.52
N ARG A 90 16.02 -4.39 -14.25
CA ARG A 90 15.04 -4.19 -13.18
C ARG A 90 14.83 -2.70 -12.93
N VAL A 91 13.57 -2.29 -12.78
CA VAL A 91 13.23 -0.92 -12.36
C VAL A 91 13.50 -0.80 -10.87
N ALA A 92 14.38 0.13 -10.50
CA ALA A 92 14.75 0.35 -9.12
C ALA A 92 13.63 1.11 -8.37
N GLY A 93 13.42 0.77 -7.09
CA GLY A 93 12.62 1.62 -6.23
C GLY A 93 13.31 2.96 -5.95
N PHE A 94 12.52 3.99 -5.66
CA PHE A 94 13.04 5.29 -5.26
C PHE A 94 14.05 5.13 -4.11
N ARG A 95 15.31 5.52 -4.35
CA ARG A 95 16.43 5.36 -3.40
C ARG A 95 16.65 3.92 -2.89
N GLY A 96 16.21 2.91 -3.64
CA GLY A 96 16.29 1.51 -3.24
C GLY A 96 15.34 1.12 -2.11
N MET A 97 14.30 1.91 -1.86
CA MET A 97 13.31 1.64 -0.82
C MET A 97 12.30 0.57 -1.30
N ASP A 98 12.02 -0.41 -0.45
CA ASP A 98 11.14 -1.55 -0.75
C ASP A 98 9.72 -1.08 -1.06
N GLU A 99 9.20 -0.11 -0.33
CA GLU A 99 7.88 0.44 -0.57
C GLU A 99 7.75 1.09 -1.93
N PHE A 100 8.85 1.56 -2.55
CA PHE A 100 8.85 2.11 -3.91
C PHE A 100 9.34 1.13 -4.97
N THR A 101 9.67 -0.11 -4.60
CA THR A 101 10.12 -1.15 -5.53
C THR A 101 8.92 -1.99 -5.98
N PHE A 102 8.59 -1.93 -7.28
CA PHE A 102 7.40 -2.57 -7.84
C PHE A 102 7.67 -4.02 -8.28
N VAL A 103 6.72 -4.91 -7.98
CA VAL A 103 6.68 -6.29 -8.49
C VAL A 103 5.67 -6.45 -9.62
N CYS A 104 5.90 -7.42 -10.51
CA CYS A 104 5.08 -7.64 -11.69
C CYS A 104 3.69 -8.27 -11.36
N PRO A 105 2.56 -7.59 -11.59
CA PRO A 105 1.21 -8.13 -11.33
C PRO A 105 0.81 -9.29 -12.27
N ASN A 106 1.45 -9.42 -13.44
CA ASN A 106 1.19 -10.51 -14.37
C ASN A 106 1.87 -11.82 -13.97
N ARG A 107 2.88 -11.77 -13.10
CA ARG A 107 3.61 -12.97 -12.66
C ARG A 107 2.74 -13.81 -11.71
N PRO A 108 2.49 -15.10 -11.99
CA PRO A 108 1.65 -15.95 -11.15
C PRO A 108 2.09 -16.00 -9.69
N ALA A 109 3.39 -16.21 -9.43
CA ALA A 109 3.94 -16.28 -8.08
C ALA A 109 3.78 -14.96 -7.29
N VAL A 110 3.80 -13.81 -7.98
CA VAL A 110 3.57 -12.50 -7.34
C VAL A 110 2.11 -12.36 -6.94
N ARG A 111 1.18 -12.77 -7.81
CA ARG A 111 -0.26 -12.73 -7.49
C ARG A 111 -0.57 -13.61 -6.28
N GLU A 112 -0.01 -14.81 -6.24
CA GLU A 112 -0.17 -15.74 -5.12
C GLU A 112 0.35 -15.13 -3.82
N ALA A 113 1.59 -14.65 -3.82
CA ALA A 113 2.20 -14.03 -2.63
C ALA A 113 1.47 -12.77 -2.17
N ALA A 114 1.02 -11.91 -3.10
CA ALA A 114 0.28 -10.69 -2.76
C ALA A 114 -1.11 -11.01 -2.17
N LEU A 115 -1.80 -12.04 -2.69
CA LEU A 115 -3.09 -12.48 -2.16
C LEU A 115 -2.96 -13.16 -0.79
N GLU A 116 -1.91 -13.96 -0.58
CA GLU A 116 -1.60 -14.57 0.71
C GLU A 116 -1.32 -13.48 1.76
N HIS A 117 -0.45 -12.53 1.43
CA HIS A 117 -0.14 -11.39 2.31
C HIS A 117 -1.38 -10.55 2.63
N LEU A 118 -2.20 -10.22 1.61
CA LEU A 118 -3.45 -9.49 1.83
C LEU A 118 -4.42 -10.28 2.72
N SER A 119 -4.47 -11.61 2.59
CA SER A 119 -5.29 -12.46 3.44
C SER A 119 -4.81 -12.45 4.89
N ASP A 120 -3.51 -12.41 5.15
CA ASP A 120 -2.97 -12.30 6.51
C ASP A 120 -3.31 -10.94 7.14
N VAL A 121 -3.19 -9.86 6.36
CA VAL A 121 -3.58 -8.50 6.79
C VAL A 121 -5.05 -8.42 7.15
N LEU A 122 -5.94 -9.05 6.37
CA LEU A 122 -7.38 -9.08 6.65
C LEU A 122 -7.73 -9.97 7.85
N ARG A 123 -6.92 -10.98 8.16
CA ARG A 123 -7.15 -11.90 9.28
C ARG A 123 -6.83 -11.32 10.65
N SER A 124 -6.14 -10.17 10.74
CA SER A 124 -5.80 -9.55 12.03
C SER A 124 -7.02 -9.14 12.85
N GLY A 125 -8.16 -8.86 12.20
CA GLY A 125 -9.40 -8.43 12.84
C GLY A 125 -9.39 -6.97 13.34
N THR A 126 -8.24 -6.28 13.29
CA THR A 126 -8.13 -4.86 13.66
C THR A 126 -8.97 -3.96 12.73
N TYR A 127 -8.97 -4.28 11.44
CA TYR A 127 -9.52 -3.42 10.39
C TYR A 127 -10.89 -3.89 9.92
N GLN A 128 -11.76 -2.94 9.59
CA GLN A 128 -13.05 -3.22 8.94
C GLN A 128 -12.94 -3.25 7.41
N GLY A 129 -11.74 -3.00 6.88
CA GLY A 129 -11.43 -3.11 5.47
C GLY A 129 -10.02 -2.65 5.14
N VAL A 130 -9.67 -2.73 3.86
CA VAL A 130 -8.40 -2.24 3.31
C VAL A 130 -8.68 -1.20 2.23
N PHE A 131 -7.84 -0.18 2.16
CA PHE A 131 -7.75 0.75 1.05
C PHE A 131 -6.53 0.37 0.21
N LEU A 132 -6.78 -0.26 -0.95
CA LEU A 132 -5.72 -0.78 -1.81
C LEU A 132 -5.01 0.36 -2.54
N ASP A 133 -3.68 0.33 -2.50
CA ASP A 133 -2.81 1.25 -3.24
C ASP A 133 -1.74 0.47 -4.00
N ARG A 134 -1.07 1.16 -4.92
CA ARG A 134 -0.01 0.62 -5.77
C ARG A 134 -0.46 -0.66 -6.50
N ILE A 135 -1.75 -0.69 -6.87
CA ILE A 135 -2.39 -1.68 -7.73
C ILE A 135 -2.06 -1.43 -9.22
N ARG A 136 -0.77 -1.20 -9.51
CA ARG A 136 -0.27 -0.73 -10.81
C ARG A 136 1.21 -1.06 -10.99
N TYR A 137 1.73 -0.84 -12.19
CA TYR A 137 3.17 -0.79 -12.47
C TYR A 137 3.82 0.51 -11.94
N SER A 138 5.16 0.54 -11.95
CA SER A 138 5.94 1.75 -11.69
C SER A 138 5.52 2.90 -12.61
N SER A 139 5.56 4.13 -12.10
CA SER A 139 5.27 5.33 -12.90
C SER A 139 6.51 5.69 -13.73
N PRO A 140 6.40 5.89 -15.05
CA PRO A 140 7.53 6.28 -15.90
C PRO A 140 7.88 7.78 -15.82
N SER A 141 7.42 8.48 -14.77
CA SER A 141 7.43 9.95 -14.73
C SER A 141 8.80 10.59 -14.50
N GLN A 142 9.79 9.86 -13.96
CA GLN A 142 11.13 10.38 -13.72
C GLN A 142 12.02 10.17 -14.94
N ASP A 143 12.07 8.94 -15.44
CA ASP A 143 12.77 8.61 -16.68
C ASP A 143 11.96 7.58 -17.49
N PRO A 144 11.22 8.00 -18.52
CA PRO A 144 10.41 7.09 -19.33
C PRO A 144 11.21 5.95 -20.00
N GLU A 145 12.50 6.13 -20.29
CA GLU A 145 13.29 5.09 -20.96
C GLU A 145 13.66 3.95 -20.01
N SER A 146 13.92 4.26 -18.74
CA SER A 146 14.33 3.27 -17.74
C SER A 146 13.19 2.80 -16.83
N ASP A 147 12.20 3.65 -16.56
CA ASP A 147 11.12 3.39 -15.58
C ASP A 147 9.83 2.86 -16.21
N LEU A 148 9.66 2.96 -17.54
CA LEU A 148 8.52 2.36 -18.23
C LEU A 148 8.61 0.84 -18.12
N ALA A 149 7.59 0.27 -17.47
CA ALA A 149 7.52 -1.15 -17.14
C ALA A 149 6.08 -1.65 -17.26
N CYS A 150 5.82 -2.96 -17.37
CA CYS A 150 6.78 -4.06 -17.27
C CYS A 150 6.95 -4.82 -18.58
N PHE A 151 8.19 -5.13 -18.94
CA PHE A 151 8.58 -5.86 -20.15
C PHE A 151 9.11 -7.28 -19.86
N CYS A 152 8.75 -7.87 -18.72
CA CYS A 152 9.10 -9.27 -18.43
C CYS A 152 8.33 -10.24 -19.33
N GLU A 153 8.74 -11.52 -19.35
CA GLU A 153 8.10 -12.56 -20.17
C GLU A 153 6.61 -12.76 -19.85
N ASP A 154 6.23 -12.70 -18.57
CA ASP A 154 4.83 -12.79 -18.15
C ASP A 154 4.00 -11.64 -18.76
N CYS A 155 4.56 -10.42 -18.81
CA CYS A 155 3.88 -9.26 -19.40
C CYS A 155 3.83 -9.33 -20.93
N ARG A 156 4.91 -9.74 -21.60
CA ARG A 156 4.92 -9.96 -23.05
C ARG A 156 3.90 -11.02 -23.45
N THR A 157 3.81 -12.11 -22.68
CA THR A 157 2.81 -13.16 -22.91
C THR A 157 1.39 -12.66 -22.69
N ALA A 158 1.16 -11.82 -21.68
CA ALA A 158 -0.14 -11.20 -21.43
C ALA A 158 -0.53 -10.22 -22.55
N ALA A 159 0.40 -9.37 -22.99
CA ALA A 159 0.21 -8.42 -24.09
C ALA A 159 -0.10 -9.13 -25.42
N ALA A 160 0.66 -10.17 -25.76
CA ALA A 160 0.46 -10.95 -26.99
C ALA A 160 -0.94 -11.61 -27.04
N LYS A 161 -1.50 -12.02 -25.90
CA LYS A 161 -2.87 -12.56 -25.82
C LYS A 161 -3.95 -11.52 -26.15
N GLU A 162 -3.65 -10.24 -25.92
CA GLU A 162 -4.51 -9.10 -26.27
C GLU A 162 -4.21 -8.55 -27.67
N GLY A 163 -3.31 -9.19 -28.44
CA GLY A 163 -2.91 -8.74 -29.77
C GLY A 163 -1.96 -7.54 -29.78
N LEU A 164 -1.22 -7.33 -28.69
CA LEU A 164 -0.20 -6.30 -28.54
C LEU A 164 1.20 -6.92 -28.72
N ASP A 165 2.06 -6.23 -29.47
CA ASP A 165 3.49 -6.53 -29.70
C ASP A 165 4.36 -5.78 -28.67
#